data_AF-A0A5K1E5A0-F1
#
_entry.id   AF-A0A5K1E5A0-F1
#
_cell.length_a   1.000
_cell.length_b   1.000
_cell.length_c   1.000
_cell.angle_alpha   90.00
_cell.angle_beta   90.00
_cell.angle_gamma   90.00
#
_symmetry.space_group_name_H-M   'P 1'
#
loop_
_entity.id
_entity.type
_entity.pdbx_description
1 polymer ?
#
loop_
_entity_poly.entity_id
_entity_poly.type
_entity_poly.pdbx_seq_one_letter_code
_entity_poly.pdbx_strand_id
1 'polypeptide(L)'
;VPLFILRLSEFLSGLAFAFFFSWRLSLVALPLITLLVIPGLIYGKYLLRLSQKSSAEYGNANAIVEQALCSIRTIYSFTLENRTIERYSSILSNTLQIGLSQGLAKGLAVGSNGVTFAIWGFLAWYGSRLVMYKGETGGKIYASGICFILGG
;
A
#
# COMPACT_ATOMS: atom_id res chain seq x y z
N VAL A 1 6.66 16.67 1.99
CA VAL A 1 7.61 17.08 0.92
C VAL A 1 8.95 16.34 0.98
N PRO A 2 9.70 16.31 2.10
CA PRO A 2 11.04 15.67 2.11
C PRO A 2 10.99 14.16 1.81
N LEU A 3 9.97 13.47 2.32
CA LEU A 3 9.76 12.04 2.08
C LEU A 3 9.50 11.69 0.60
N PHE A 4 8.81 12.56 -0.14
CA PHE A 4 8.52 12.30 -1.56
C PHE A 4 9.80 12.39 -2.40
N ILE A 5 10.62 13.41 -2.14
CA ILE A 5 11.88 13.64 -2.84
C ILE A 5 12.87 12.51 -2.53
N LEU A 6 12.94 12.06 -1.27
CA LEU A 6 13.76 10.92 -0.85
C LEU A 6 13.39 9.65 -1.63
N ARG A 7 12.10 9.28 -1.64
CA ARG A 7 11.62 8.07 -2.34
C ARG A 7 11.85 8.13 -3.84
N LEU A 8 11.66 9.31 -4.44
CA LEU A 8 11.92 9.51 -5.86
C LEU A 8 13.41 9.35 -6.18
N SER A 9 14.28 9.92 -5.34
CA SER A 9 15.73 9.83 -5.45
C SER A 9 16.24 8.39 -5.26
N GLU A 10 15.71 7.65 -4.28
CA GLU A 10 15.98 6.22 -4.07
C GLU A 10 15.63 5.41 -5.32
N PHE A 11 14.46 5.66 -5.92
CA PHE A 11 14.04 5.00 -7.15
C PHE A 11 14.96 5.31 -8.35
N LEU A 12 15.27 6.58 -8.57
CA LEU A 12 16.16 7.02 -9.66
C LEU A 12 17.58 6.46 -9.50
N SER A 13 18.12 6.51 -8.30
CA SER A 13 19.46 6.01 -8.00
C SER A 13 19.52 4.48 -8.10
N GLY A 14 18.55 3.75 -7.53
CA GLY A 14 18.46 2.30 -7.63
C GLY A 14 18.41 1.81 -9.08
N LEU A 15 17.63 2.50 -9.93
CA LEU A 15 17.53 2.17 -11.36
C LEU A 15 18.84 2.46 -12.11
N ALA A 16 19.53 3.57 -11.78
CA ALA A 16 20.83 3.90 -12.37
C ALA A 16 21.92 2.90 -11.97
N PHE A 17 22.04 2.54 -10.68
CA PHE A 17 23.01 1.57 -10.18
C PHE A 17 22.75 0.16 -10.72
N ALA A 18 21.48 -0.23 -10.84
CA ALA A 18 21.06 -1.48 -11.46
C ALA A 18 21.57 -1.63 -12.90
N PHE A 19 21.39 -0.59 -13.72
CA PHE A 19 21.90 -0.54 -15.09
C PHE A 19 23.42 -0.53 -15.17
N PHE A 20 24.08 0.14 -14.22
CA PHE A 20 25.54 0.24 -14.16
C PHE A 20 26.22 -1.10 -13.83
N PHE A 21 25.66 -1.89 -12.91
CA PHE A 21 26.25 -3.17 -12.51
C PHE A 21 26.02 -4.30 -13.52
N SER A 22 24.81 -4.43 -14.08
CA SER A 22 24.53 -5.44 -15.09
C SER A 22 23.36 -5.04 -16.00
N TRP A 23 23.70 -4.54 -17.18
CA TRP A 23 22.75 -4.23 -18.26
C TRP A 23 21.84 -5.43 -18.62
N ARG A 24 22.39 -6.66 -18.58
CA ARG A 24 21.65 -7.89 -18.95
C ARG A 24 20.62 -8.33 -17.92
N LEU A 25 20.92 -8.10 -16.63
CA LEU A 25 19.97 -8.38 -15.55
C LEU A 25 18.90 -7.27 -15.49
N SER A 26 19.32 -6.02 -15.69
CA SER A 26 18.47 -4.84 -15.65
C SER A 26 17.36 -4.87 -16.72
N LEU A 27 17.68 -5.30 -17.94
CA LEU A 27 16.70 -5.49 -19.01
C LEU A 27 15.59 -6.50 -18.66
N VAL A 28 15.92 -7.54 -17.90
CA VAL A 28 14.95 -8.56 -17.47
C VAL A 28 14.15 -8.08 -16.26
N ALA A 29 14.77 -7.30 -15.37
CA ALA A 29 14.12 -6.78 -14.17
C ALA A 29 13.12 -5.64 -14.46
N LEU A 30 13.34 -4.81 -15.49
CA LEU A 30 12.45 -3.71 -15.90
C LEU A 30 10.97 -4.12 -16.11
N PRO A 31 10.65 -5.12 -16.95
CA PRO A 31 9.27 -5.54 -17.16
C PRO A 31 8.65 -6.16 -15.90
N LEU A 32 9.45 -6.87 -15.09
CA LEU A 32 9.00 -7.45 -13.81
C LEU A 32 8.58 -6.37 -12.80
N ILE A 33 9.35 -5.28 -12.69
CA ILE A 33 9.01 -4.13 -11.86
C ILE A 33 7.77 -3.40 -12.39
N THR A 34 7.70 -3.15 -13.69
CA THR A 34 6.56 -2.45 -14.29
C THR A 34 5.27 -3.23 -14.06
N LEU A 35 5.35 -4.56 -14.17
CA LEU A 35 4.25 -5.47 -13.89
C LEU A 35 3.81 -5.45 -12.42
N LEU A 36 4.72 -5.16 -11.48
CA LEU A 36 4.41 -5.10 -10.04
C LEU A 36 3.89 -3.72 -9.60
N VAL A 37 4.46 -2.65 -10.18
CA VAL A 37 4.14 -1.25 -9.84
C VAL A 37 2.74 -0.88 -10.33
N ILE A 38 2.32 -1.33 -11.52
CA ILE A 38 1.00 -0.97 -12.08
C ILE A 38 -0.16 -1.43 -11.17
N PRO A 39 -0.25 -2.72 -10.75
CA PRO A 39 -1.25 -3.16 -9.79
C PRO A 39 -1.12 -2.41 -8.46
N GLY A 40 0.11 -2.24 -7.94
CA GLY A 40 0.37 -1.54 -6.69
C GLY A 40 -0.18 -0.12 -6.67
N LEU A 41 -0.02 0.63 -7.77
CA LEU A 41 -0.56 1.98 -7.91
C LEU A 41 -2.09 2.01 -8.00
N ILE A 42 -2.69 1.06 -8.72
CA ILE A 42 -4.16 0.94 -8.83
C ILE A 42 -4.76 0.62 -7.47
N TYR A 43 -4.20 -0.38 -6.77
CA TYR A 43 -4.62 -0.73 -5.41
C TYR A 43 -4.41 0.44 -4.46
N GLY A 44 -3.25 1.09 -4.48
CA GLY A 44 -2.95 2.25 -3.65
C GLY A 44 -3.94 3.39 -3.84
N LYS A 45 -4.27 3.73 -5.09
CA LYS A 45 -5.32 4.74 -5.39
C LYS A 45 -6.70 4.32 -4.91
N TYR A 46 -7.06 3.05 -5.08
CA TYR A 46 -8.35 2.53 -4.62
C TYR A 46 -8.46 2.58 -3.10
N LEU A 47 -7.41 2.17 -2.40
CA LEU A 47 -7.33 2.16 -0.94
C LEU A 47 -7.35 3.59 -0.37
N LEU A 48 -6.68 4.53 -1.05
CA LEU A 48 -6.71 5.95 -0.68
C LEU A 48 -8.11 6.55 -0.83
N ARG A 49 -8.81 6.26 -1.94
CA ARG A 49 -10.21 6.69 -2.14
C ARG A 49 -11.14 6.09 -1.08
N LEU A 50 -10.97 4.81 -0.77
CA LEU A 50 -11.76 4.13 0.25
C LEU A 50 -11.48 4.72 1.64
N SER A 51 -10.22 5.03 1.94
CA SER A 51 -9.83 5.69 3.19
C SER A 51 -10.41 7.10 3.32
N GLN A 52 -10.41 7.89 2.24
CA GLN A 52 -11.03 9.22 2.26
C GLN A 52 -12.53 9.13 2.50
N LYS A 53 -13.22 8.19 1.85
CA LYS A 53 -14.65 7.96 2.05
C LYS A 53 -14.96 7.53 3.49
N SER A 54 -14.16 6.61 4.03
CA SER A 54 -14.23 6.20 5.44
C SER A 54 -14.06 7.39 6.37
N SER A 55 -13.00 8.19 6.21
CA SER A 55 -12.75 9.38 7.03
C SER A 55 -13.87 10.42 6.96
N ALA A 56 -14.50 10.60 5.80
CA ALA A 56 -15.63 11.52 5.64
C ALA A 56 -16.88 11.04 6.41
N GLU A 57 -17.19 9.74 6.35
CA GLU A 57 -18.31 9.18 7.13
C GLU A 57 -18.05 9.22 8.63
N TYR A 58 -16.82 8.92 9.07
CA TYR A 58 -16.41 9.09 10.47
C TYR A 58 -16.51 10.55 10.92
N GLY A 59 -16.18 11.53 10.06
CA GLY A 59 -16.34 12.95 10.37
C GLY A 59 -17.79 13.34 10.63
N ASN A 60 -18.73 12.86 9.81
CA ASN A 60 -20.16 13.07 10.01
C ASN A 60 -20.67 12.38 11.28
N ALA A 61 -20.19 11.16 11.56
CA ALA A 61 -20.51 10.44 12.80
C ALA A 61 -20.07 11.23 14.04
N ASN A 62 -18.82 11.70 14.03
CA ASN A 62 -18.25 12.48 15.13
C ASN A 62 -18.98 13.80 15.33
N ALA A 63 -19.35 14.51 14.26
CA ALA A 63 -20.11 15.75 14.36
C ALA A 63 -21.46 15.54 15.05
N ILE A 64 -22.16 14.43 14.75
CA ILE A 64 -23.45 14.10 15.38
C ILE A 64 -23.25 13.73 16.85
N VAL A 65 -22.20 12.97 17.19
CA VAL A 65 -21.85 12.66 18.59
C VAL A 65 -21.51 13.94 19.36
N GLU A 66 -20.70 14.81 18.79
CA GLU A 66 -20.29 16.07 19.41
C GLU A 66 -21.52 16.95 19.68
N GLN A 67 -22.45 17.03 18.72
CA GLN A 67 -23.71 17.75 18.87
C GLN A 67 -24.63 17.13 19.95
N ALA A 68 -24.66 15.80 20.05
CA ALA A 68 -25.40 15.08 21.08
C ALA A 68 -24.78 15.28 22.48
N LEU A 69 -23.46 15.27 22.60
CA LEU A 69 -22.74 15.52 23.85
C LEU A 69 -22.93 16.97 24.32
N CYS A 70 -22.84 17.95 23.42
CA CYS A 70 -23.14 19.35 23.74
C CYS A 70 -24.60 19.56 24.18
N SER A 71 -25.52 18.73 23.70
CA SER A 71 -26.97 18.82 23.98
C SER A 71 -27.46 17.77 24.98
N ILE A 72 -26.57 17.17 25.77
CA ILE A 72 -26.90 16.01 26.63
C ILE A 72 -28.03 16.33 27.62
N ARG A 73 -28.05 17.55 28.18
CA ARG A 73 -29.10 18.02 29.10
C ARG A 73 -30.46 18.12 28.41
N THR A 74 -30.47 18.50 27.13
CA THR A 74 -31.68 18.63 26.30
C THR A 74 -32.22 17.26 25.89
N ILE A 75 -31.32 16.32 25.55
CA ILE A 75 -31.70 14.94 25.22
C ILE A 75 -32.34 14.26 26.44
N TYR A 76 -31.74 14.47 27.62
CA TYR A 76 -32.27 13.95 28.88
C TYR A 76 -33.63 14.56 29.23
N SER A 77 -33.82 15.87 29.06
CA SER A 77 -35.10 16.53 29.35
C SER A 77 -36.24 16.14 28.42
N PHE A 78 -35.94 15.72 27.19
CA PHE A 78 -36.93 15.28 26.20
C PHE A 78 -37.02 13.76 26.06
N THR A 79 -36.29 12.99 26.88
CA THR A 79 -36.23 11.51 26.83
C THR A 79 -35.88 10.99 25.41
N LEU A 80 -34.96 11.67 24.73
CA LEU A 80 -34.57 11.39 23.33
C LEU A 80 -33.39 10.41 23.20
N GLU A 81 -33.07 9.67 24.26
CA GLU A 81 -31.92 8.76 24.33
C GLU A 81 -32.01 7.66 23.26
N ASN A 82 -33.15 6.97 23.16
CA ASN A 82 -33.35 5.90 22.18
C ASN A 82 -33.17 6.37 20.73
N ARG A 83 -33.66 7.57 20.40
CA ARG A 83 -33.56 8.13 19.04
C ARG A 83 -32.11 8.49 18.69
N THR A 84 -31.32 8.89 19.69
CA THR A 84 -29.90 9.20 19.52
C THR A 84 -29.07 7.92 19.36
N ILE A 85 -29.40 6.87 20.13
CA ILE A 85 -28.78 5.55 20.03
C ILE A 85 -29.07 4.89 18.67
N GLU A 86 -30.31 4.94 18.18
CA GLU A 86 -30.66 4.44 16.84
C GLU A 86 -29.88 5.15 15.73
N ARG A 87 -29.76 6.48 15.81
CA ARG A 87 -28.95 7.26 14.86
C ARG A 87 -27.48 6.88 14.92
N TYR A 88 -26.93 6.66 16.11
CA TYR A 88 -25.53 6.27 16.24
C TYR A 88 -25.29 4.86 15.69
N SER A 89 -26.20 3.93 15.98
CA SER A 89 -26.17 2.55 15.47
C SER A 89 -26.20 2.50 13.94
N SER A 90 -27.07 3.28 13.29
CA SER A 90 -27.15 3.31 11.83
C SER A 90 -25.84 3.79 11.19
N ILE A 91 -25.22 4.84 11.75
CA ILE A 91 -23.94 5.37 11.26
C ILE A 91 -22.81 4.35 11.49
N LEU A 92 -22.79 3.68 12.65
CA LEU A 92 -21.79 2.68 12.98
C LEU A 92 -21.88 1.46 12.05
N SER A 93 -23.09 1.02 11.69
CA SER A 93 -23.29 -0.10 10.77
C SER A 93 -22.72 0.16 9.36
N ASN A 94 -22.90 1.38 8.84
CA ASN A 94 -22.37 1.76 7.53
C ASN A 94 -20.84 1.83 7.54
N THR A 95 -20.31 2.39 8.63
CA THR A 95 -18.88 2.49 8.88
C THR A 95 -18.22 1.11 9.00
N LEU A 96 -18.87 0.16 9.67
CA LEU A 96 -18.41 -1.23 9.79
C LEU A 96 -18.29 -1.92 8.43
N GLN A 97 -19.25 -1.75 7.52
CA GLN A 97 -19.17 -2.33 6.17
C GLN A 97 -18.00 -1.76 5.35
N ILE A 98 -17.74 -0.46 5.48
CA ILE A 98 -16.59 0.19 4.83
C ILE A 98 -15.27 -0.31 5.43
N GLY A 99 -15.21 -0.43 6.76
CA GLY A 99 -14.05 -0.99 7.46
C GLY A 99 -13.76 -2.44 7.05
N LEU A 100 -14.79 -3.27 6.90
CA LEU A 100 -14.67 -4.67 6.48
C LEU A 100 -14.13 -4.80 5.05
N SER A 101 -14.69 -4.03 4.12
CA SER A 101 -14.20 -4.01 2.72
C SER A 101 -12.77 -3.48 2.62
N GLN A 102 -12.40 -2.48 3.43
CA GLN A 102 -11.02 -1.98 3.52
C GLN A 102 -10.07 -3.00 4.14
N GLY A 103 -10.53 -3.75 5.15
CA GLY A 103 -9.78 -4.84 5.78
C GLY A 103 -9.51 -5.98 4.80
N LEU A 104 -10.51 -6.40 4.03
CA LEU A 104 -10.36 -7.40 2.96
C LEU A 104 -9.41 -6.93 1.86
N ALA A 105 -9.53 -5.68 1.41
CA ALA A 105 -8.62 -5.11 0.41
C ALA A 105 -7.18 -5.06 0.90
N LYS A 106 -6.95 -4.69 2.18
CA LYS A 106 -5.62 -4.74 2.81
C LYS A 106 -5.12 -6.19 2.92
N GLY A 107 -5.97 -7.13 3.31
CA GLY A 107 -5.63 -8.55 3.41
C GLY A 107 -5.18 -9.13 2.06
N LEU A 108 -5.90 -8.81 0.98
CA LEU A 108 -5.52 -9.20 -0.39
C LEU A 108 -4.21 -8.55 -0.85
N ALA A 109 -3.97 -7.29 -0.49
CA ALA A 109 -2.71 -6.61 -0.78
C ALA A 109 -1.53 -7.27 -0.04
N VAL A 110 -1.71 -7.63 1.23
CA VAL A 110 -0.69 -8.32 2.01
C VAL A 110 -0.46 -9.73 1.48
N GLY A 111 -1.53 -10.47 1.13
CA GLY A 111 -1.43 -11.80 0.53
C GLY A 111 -0.72 -11.80 -0.83
N SER A 112 -0.85 -10.73 -1.60
CA SER A 112 -0.14 -10.56 -2.89
C SER A 112 1.39 -10.43 -2.74
N ASN A 113 1.93 -10.23 -1.53
CA ASN A 113 3.38 -10.27 -1.31
C ASN A 113 4.00 -11.65 -1.64
N GLY A 114 3.20 -12.71 -1.72
CA GLY A 114 3.65 -14.01 -2.24
C GLY A 114 4.22 -13.92 -3.66
N VAL A 115 3.67 -13.02 -4.49
CA VAL A 115 4.16 -12.77 -5.86
C VAL A 115 5.56 -12.15 -5.83
N THR A 116 5.84 -11.30 -4.85
CA THR A 116 7.17 -10.72 -4.64
C THR A 116 8.20 -11.82 -4.38
N PHE A 117 7.90 -12.81 -3.54
CA PHE A 117 8.81 -13.94 -3.29
C PHE A 117 9.06 -14.78 -4.55
N ALA A 118 8.05 -14.97 -5.41
CA ALA A 118 8.24 -15.67 -6.69
C ALA A 118 9.20 -14.92 -7.63
N ILE A 119 9.12 -13.59 -7.65
CA ILE A 119 10.02 -12.73 -8.43
C ILE A 119 11.45 -12.81 -7.91
N TRP A 120 11.64 -12.85 -6.59
CA TRP A 120 12.95 -13.06 -5.98
C TRP A 120 13.56 -14.41 -6.37
N GLY A 121 12.76 -15.48 -6.35
CA GLY A 121 13.18 -16.80 -6.80
C GLY A 121 13.61 -16.79 -8.28
N PHE A 122 12.85 -16.11 -9.13
CA PHE A 122 13.17 -15.98 -10.55
C PHE A 122 14.45 -15.18 -10.80
N LEU A 123 14.63 -14.05 -10.10
CA LEU A 123 15.84 -13.22 -10.17
C LEU A 123 17.07 -13.98 -9.68
N ALA A 124 16.95 -14.74 -8.59
CA ALA A 124 18.04 -15.57 -8.07
C ALA A 124 18.43 -16.69 -9.05
N TRP A 125 17.45 -17.35 -9.66
CA TRP A 125 17.68 -18.39 -10.67
C TRP A 125 18.36 -17.82 -11.92
N TYR A 126 17.85 -16.72 -12.46
CA TYR A 126 18.42 -16.07 -13.63
C TYR A 126 19.81 -15.47 -13.35
N GLY A 127 20.00 -14.88 -12.16
CA GLY A 127 21.29 -14.39 -11.69
C GLY A 127 22.33 -15.51 -11.59
N SER A 128 21.96 -16.67 -11.04
CA SER A 128 22.83 -17.85 -10.96
C SER A 128 23.27 -18.35 -12.34
N ARG A 129 22.34 -18.43 -13.30
CA ARG A 129 22.67 -18.77 -14.70
C ARG A 129 23.62 -17.75 -15.33
N LEU A 130 23.49 -16.47 -15.00
CA LEU A 130 24.35 -15.42 -15.53
C LEU A 130 25.79 -15.52 -15.00
N VAL A 131 25.97 -15.89 -13.72
CA VAL A 131 27.28 -16.18 -13.12
C VAL A 131 27.93 -17.39 -13.80
N MET A 132 27.20 -18.50 -13.95
CA MET A 132 27.75 -19.76 -14.44
C MET A 132 28.14 -19.73 -15.93
N TYR A 133 27.35 -19.08 -16.80
CA TYR A 133 27.57 -19.14 -18.26
C TYR A 133 28.32 -17.95 -18.84
N LYS A 134 28.38 -16.82 -18.13
CA LYS A 134 28.98 -15.58 -18.65
C LYS A 134 30.13 -15.04 -17.79
N GLY A 135 30.50 -15.72 -16.70
CA GLY A 135 31.65 -15.36 -15.87
C GLY A 135 31.50 -14.02 -15.13
N GLU A 136 30.28 -13.49 -15.04
CA GLU A 136 29.98 -12.27 -14.30
C GLU A 136 30.18 -12.52 -12.80
N THR A 137 30.83 -11.58 -12.11
CA THR A 137 31.06 -11.70 -10.67
C THR A 137 29.73 -11.73 -9.93
N GLY A 138 29.46 -12.80 -9.16
CA GLY A 138 28.21 -12.95 -8.41
C GLY A 138 27.89 -11.76 -7.49
N GLY A 139 28.91 -11.08 -6.98
CA GLY A 139 28.76 -9.84 -6.21
C GLY A 139 28.07 -8.71 -6.98
N LYS A 140 28.35 -8.53 -8.27
CA LYS A 140 27.70 -7.48 -9.10
C LYS A 140 26.23 -7.79 -9.37
N ILE A 141 25.91 -9.07 -9.57
CA ILE A 141 24.52 -9.52 -9.80
C ILE A 141 23.70 -9.41 -8.51
N TYR A 142 24.28 -9.78 -7.36
CA TYR A 142 23.64 -9.63 -6.06
C TYR A 142 23.46 -8.15 -5.68
N ALA A 143 24.48 -7.32 -5.90
CA ALA A 143 24.39 -5.87 -5.67
C ALA A 143 23.36 -5.19 -6.59
N SER A 144 23.28 -5.60 -7.86
CA SER A 144 22.26 -5.14 -8.80
C SER A 144 20.85 -5.53 -8.32
N GLY A 145 20.65 -6.78 -7.90
CA GLY A 145 19.38 -7.23 -7.33
C GLY A 145 18.96 -6.44 -6.09
N ILE A 146 19.87 -6.21 -5.15
CA ILE A 146 19.61 -5.41 -3.95
C ILE A 146 19.32 -3.94 -4.28
N CYS A 147 20.07 -3.31 -5.20
CA CYS A 147 19.80 -1.93 -5.62
C CYS A 147 18.43 -1.80 -6.29
N PHE A 148 18.00 -2.82 -7.02
CA PHE A 148 16.67 -2.88 -7.61
C PHE A 148 15.56 -2.92 -6.56
N ILE A 149 15.78 -3.61 -5.46
CA ILE A 149 14.81 -3.73 -4.36
C ILE A 149 14.83 -2.48 -3.47
N LEU A 150 16.00 -1.92 -3.19
CA LEU A 150 16.11 -0.69 -2.40
C LEU A 150 15.57 0.53 -3.15
N GLY A 151 15.66 0.52 -4.48
CA GLY A 151 15.07 1.57 -5.31
C GLY A 151 13.56 1.41 -5.54
N GLY A 152 13.01 0.18 -5.45
CA GLY A 152 11.62 -0.15 -5.80
C GLY A 152 10.66 -0.21 -4.64
#